data_AF-A0A381VV90-F1
#
_entry.id   AF-A0A381VV90-F1
#
_cell.length_a   1.000
_cell.length_b   1.000
_cell.length_c   1.000
_cell.angle_alpha   90.00
_cell.angle_beta   90.00
_cell.angle_gamma   90.00
#
_symmetry.space_group_name_H-M   'P 1'
#
loop_
_entity.id
_entity.type
_entity.pdbx_description
1 polymer ?
#
loop_
_entity_poly.entity_id
_entity_poly.type
_entity_poly.pdbx_seq_one_letter_code
_entity_poly.pdbx_strand_id
1 'polypeptide(L)' 'MLGKGGIGVSESRCLGRCEHGPVVVVYPDDVWYQYIDEDDVDEIIESHLIGGKEVERLKIK' A
#
# COMPACT_ATOMS: atom_id res chain seq x y z
N MET A 1 -2.02 -15.80 6.26
CA MET A 1 -2.98 -16.42 5.31
C MET A 1 -3.58 -15.30 4.49
N LEU A 2 -3.61 -15.43 3.16
CA LEU A 2 -4.27 -14.44 2.30
C LEU A 2 -5.78 -14.48 2.55
N GLY A 3 -6.42 -13.32 2.64
CA GLY A 3 -7.86 -13.18 2.83
C GLY A 3 -8.65 -13.59 1.59
N LYS A 4 -9.98 -13.56 1.71
CA LYS A 4 -10.90 -13.86 0.59
C LYS A 4 -10.67 -12.80 -0.50
N GLY A 5 -10.17 -13.21 -1.66
CA GLY A 5 -9.70 -12.32 -2.73
C GLY A 5 -8.20 -12.42 -3.04
N GLY A 6 -7.44 -13.24 -2.31
CA GLY A 6 -6.01 -13.42 -2.55
C GLY A 6 -5.13 -12.28 -2.02
N ILE A 7 -5.74 -11.30 -1.33
CA ILE A 7 -5.07 -10.16 -0.73
C ILE A 7 -4.75 -10.51 0.73
N GLY A 8 -3.50 -10.33 1.15
CA GLY A 8 -3.08 -10.50 2.53
C GLY A 8 -2.49 -9.22 3.08
N VAL A 9 -2.91 -8.84 4.27
CA VAL A 9 -2.33 -7.72 5.02
C VAL A 9 -1.49 -8.30 6.15
N SER A 10 -0.30 -7.75 6.33
CA SER A 10 0.59 -8.09 7.43
C SER A 10 1.09 -6.80 8.07
N GLU A 11 1.04 -6.73 9.39
CA GLU A 11 1.64 -5.62 10.13
C GLU A 11 3.17 -5.73 10.04
N SER A 12 3.81 -4.67 9.58
CA SER A 12 5.26 -4.54 9.57
C SER A 12 5.72 -3.55 10.63
N ARG A 13 6.96 -3.72 11.09
CA ARG A 13 7.67 -2.71 11.88
C ARG A 13 8.39 -1.75 10.92
N CYS A 14 9.40 -1.04 11.40
CA CYS A 14 10.18 -0.12 10.58
C CYS A 14 10.64 -0.75 9.25
N LEU A 15 10.22 -0.15 8.14
CA LEU A 15 10.60 -0.53 6.77
C LEU A 15 11.76 0.32 6.21
N GLY A 16 12.44 1.10 7.05
CA GLY A 16 13.61 1.90 6.65
C GLY A 16 13.30 3.21 5.92
N ARG A 17 12.03 3.55 5.68
CA ARG A 17 11.60 4.82 5.06
C ARG A 17 10.98 5.78 6.08
N CYS A 18 11.74 6.11 7.13
CA CYS A 18 11.25 6.94 8.23
C CYS A 18 10.78 8.33 7.78
N GLU A 19 11.42 8.90 6.76
CA GLU A 19 11.08 10.23 6.21
C GLU A 19 9.71 10.28 5.52
N HIS A 20 9.18 9.11 5.12
CA HIS A 20 7.89 8.97 4.45
C HIS A 20 6.85 8.22 5.30
N GLY A 21 7.14 7.97 6.59
CA GLY A 21 6.20 7.26 7.47
C GLY A 21 4.90 8.06 7.68
N PRO A 22 3.72 7.42 7.72
CA PRO A 22 3.41 5.98 7.57
C PRO A 22 3.58 5.46 6.13
N VAL A 23 4.05 4.21 5.99
CA VAL A 23 4.28 3.58 4.68
C VAL A 23 3.64 2.19 4.58
N VAL A 24 3.25 1.82 3.36
CA VAL A 24 2.83 0.46 2.98
C VAL A 24 3.56 0.04 1.71
N VAL A 25 3.83 -1.26 1.60
CA VAL A 25 4.43 -1.87 0.41
C VAL A 25 3.47 -2.92 -0.15
N VAL A 26 3.23 -2.88 -1.46
CA VAL A 26 2.38 -3.84 -2.19
C VAL A 26 3.26 -4.80 -2.97
N TYR A 27 3.09 -6.09 -2.72
CA TYR A 27 3.74 -7.18 -3.45
C TYR A 27 2.72 -7.92 -4.32
N PRO A 28 3.12 -8.45 -5.49
CA PRO A 28 4.48 -8.56 -6.02
C PRO A 28 5.04 -7.32 -6.73
N ASP A 29 4.25 -6.25 -6.86
CA ASP A 29 4.58 -5.10 -7.72
C ASP A 29 5.72 -4.21 -7.18
N ASP A 30 6.17 -4.43 -5.94
CA ASP A 30 7.19 -3.63 -5.24
C ASP A 30 6.90 -2.12 -5.23
N VAL A 31 5.62 -1.79 -5.10
CA VAL A 31 5.15 -0.40 -5.05
C VAL A 31 5.03 0.04 -3.60
N TRP A 32 5.58 1.22 -3.33
CA TRP A 32 5.61 1.83 -2.00
C TRP A 32 4.67 3.02 -1.97
N TYR A 33 3.79 3.08 -0.98
CA TYR A 33 2.88 4.20 -0.77
C TYR A 33 3.09 4.85 0.59
N GLN A 34 2.98 6.17 0.60
CA GLN A 34 2.77 6.96 1.81
C GLN A 34 1.27 7.25 1.90
N TYR A 35 0.67 7.10 3.06
CA TYR A 35 -0.74 7.41 3.31
C TYR A 35 -0.87 8.22 4.59
N ILE A 36 -1.90 9.07 4.65
CA ILE A 36 -2.15 9.97 5.78
C ILE A 36 -3.43 9.58 6.51
N ASP A 37 -4.46 9.15 5.79
CA ASP A 37 -5.78 8.82 6.31
C ASP A 37 -6.35 7.52 5.73
N GLU A 38 -7.59 7.19 6.13
CA GLU A 38 -8.29 5.99 5.67
C GLU A 38 -8.71 6.10 4.20
N ASP A 39 -9.01 7.31 3.70
CA ASP A 39 -9.39 7.55 2.30
C ASP A 39 -8.24 7.20 1.34
N ASP A 40 -7.00 7.54 1.71
CA ASP A 40 -5.79 7.13 0.99
C ASP A 40 -5.64 5.60 0.91
N VAL A 41 -5.96 4.90 2.00
CA VAL A 41 -5.88 3.44 2.05
C VAL A 41 -6.96 2.81 1.17
N ASP A 42 -8.19 3.33 1.23
CA ASP A 42 -9.30 2.86 0.39
C ASP A 42 -8.99 3.06 -1.10
N GLU A 43 -8.37 4.18 -1.48
CA GLU A 43 -7.94 4.41 -2.86
C GLU A 43 -6.86 3.41 -3.31
N ILE A 44 -5.88 3.08 -2.47
CA ILE A 44 -4.86 2.06 -2.77
C ILE A 44 -5.52 0.69 -2.97
N ILE A 45 -6.50 0.33 -2.14
CA ILE A 45 -7.20 -0.94 -2.24
C ILE A 45 -8.04 -1.00 -3.54
N GLU A 46 -8.86 0.02 -3.80
CA GLU A 46 -9.75 0.03 -4.96
C GLU A 46 -8.99 0.17 -6.28
N SER A 47 -8.06 1.13 -6.36
CA SER A 47 -7.33 1.41 -7.61
C SER A 47 -6.25 0.36 -7.87
N HIS A 48 -5.38 0.08 -6.89
CA HIS A 48 -4.22 -0.78 -7.12
C HIS A 48 -4.56 -2.26 -6.89
N LEU A 49 -5.03 -2.63 -5.70
CA LEU A 49 -5.23 -4.05 -5.37
C LEU A 49 -6.37 -4.70 -6.15
N ILE A 50 -7.48 -3.97 -6.37
CA ILE A 50 -8.64 -4.47 -7.10
C ILE A 50 -8.56 -4.07 -8.59
N GLY A 51 -8.23 -2.80 -8.87
CA GLY A 51 -8.22 -2.23 -10.21
C GLY A 51 -6.93 -2.45 -11.01
N GLY A 52 -5.84 -2.89 -10.38
CA GLY A 52 -4.54 -3.09 -11.03
C GLY A 52 -3.84 -1.82 -11.50
N LYS A 53 -4.24 -0.64 -10.98
CA LYS A 53 -3.68 0.66 -11.34
C LYS A 53 -3.06 1.36 -10.14
N GLU A 54 -1.77 1.65 -10.25
CA GLU A 54 -0.99 2.33 -9.22
C GLU A 54 -1.47 3.76 -8.95
N VAL A 55 -1.40 4.15 -7.67
CA VAL A 55 -1.82 5.47 -7.18
C VAL A 55 -0.61 6.41 -7.13
N GLU A 56 -0.26 7.00 -8.27
CA GLU A 56 0.95 7.83 -8.43
C GLU A 56 1.07 8.99 -7.43
N ARG A 57 -0.06 9.53 -6.93
CA ARG A 57 -0.06 10.62 -5.94
C ARG A 57 0.51 10.21 -4.59
N LEU A 58 0.30 8.94 -4.21
CA LEU A 58 0.73 8.38 -2.92
C LEU A 58 2.07 7.65 -3.03
N LYS A 59 2.55 7.43 -4.27
CA LYS A 59 3.71 6.60 -4.54
C LYS A 59 5.00 7.25 -4.06
N ILE A 60 5.79 6.49 -3.30
CA ILE A 60 7.12 6.88 -2.84
C ILE A 60 8.14 6.35 -3.85
N LYS A 61 9.06 7.21 -4.27
CA LYS A 61 10.20 6.81 -5.11
C LYS A 61 11.30 6.09 -4.32
#